data_AF-A0A850VK45-F1
#
_entry.id   AF-A0A850VK45-F1
#
_cell.length_a   1.000
_cell.length_b   1.000
_cell.length_c   1.000
_cell.angle_alpha   90.00
_cell.angle_beta   90.00
_cell.angle_gamma   90.00
#
_symmetry.space_group_name_H-M   'P 1'
#
loop_
_entity.id
_entity.type
_entity.pdbx_description
1 polymer ?
#
loop_
_entity_poly.entity_id
_entity_poly.type
_entity_poly.pdbx_seq_one_letter_code
_entity_poly.pdbx_strand_id
1 'polypeptide(L)'
;QPGIVSPFKRVFLKGEKGRDKKAQEKVTERRPLHTVVVALPDRVEPDLLLHDYIEKEVKYLGQLTSIPGYLNPSSRTEILHLIDNAKRAHQLPGQLTPEHDAVISLSAYNIKLVWRDGEDLILRVPIHDIASVSYIRDDSAHLVVLKTGE
;
A
#
# COMPACT_ATOMS: atom_id res chain seq x y z
N GLN A 1 31.11 -28.93 49.65
CA GLN A 1 29.74 -28.62 49.17
C GLN A 1 29.72 -28.79 47.66
N PRO A 2 28.68 -29.45 47.11
CA PRO A 2 28.58 -29.86 45.71
C PRO A 2 28.09 -28.73 44.79
N GLY A 3 28.47 -28.83 43.51
CA GLY A 3 27.98 -28.00 42.43
C GLY A 3 26.53 -28.29 42.04
N ILE A 4 25.87 -27.27 41.50
CA ILE A 4 24.58 -27.37 40.82
C ILE A 4 24.74 -26.61 39.50
N VAL A 5 24.76 -27.36 38.41
CA VAL A 5 24.66 -26.83 37.03
C VAL A 5 23.27 -27.21 36.53
N SER A 6 22.58 -26.22 35.95
CA SER A 6 21.16 -26.24 35.60
C SER A 6 20.81 -27.25 34.49
N PRO A 7 19.61 -27.89 34.52
CA PRO A 7 19.25 -28.99 33.64
C PRO A 7 18.34 -28.52 32.50
N PHE A 8 18.85 -28.44 31.28
CA PHE A 8 17.98 -28.44 30.08
C PHE A 8 18.57 -29.31 28.99
N LYS A 9 18.18 -30.60 29.02
CA LYS A 9 18.29 -31.54 27.92
C LYS A 9 16.86 -31.82 27.45
N ARG A 10 16.42 -31.16 26.37
CA ARG A 10 15.17 -31.53 25.70
C ARG A 10 15.51 -32.22 24.38
N VAL A 11 15.21 -33.51 24.37
CA VAL A 11 15.45 -34.49 23.32
C VAL A 11 14.35 -34.33 22.28
N PHE A 12 14.67 -34.17 21.00
CA PHE A 12 13.70 -34.31 19.90
C PHE A 12 14.02 -35.59 19.13
N LEU A 13 13.11 -36.56 19.24
CA LEU A 13 13.11 -37.80 18.48
C LEU A 13 12.57 -37.54 17.07
N LYS A 14 13.25 -38.14 16.10
CA LYS A 14 12.98 -38.16 14.67
C LYS A 14 11.70 -38.96 14.39
N GLY A 15 10.73 -38.36 13.71
CA GLY A 15 9.54 -39.03 13.14
C GLY A 15 9.41 -38.66 11.67
N GLU A 16 9.16 -39.65 10.82
CA GLU A 16 9.33 -39.62 9.37
C GLU A 16 8.17 -39.00 8.56
N LYS A 17 8.56 -38.61 7.33
CA LYS A 17 7.86 -38.15 6.13
C LYS A 17 6.35 -38.45 5.95
N GLY A 18 5.64 -37.43 5.47
CA GLY A 18 4.40 -37.55 4.67
C GLY A 18 3.80 -36.18 4.33
N ARG A 19 4.07 -35.67 3.12
CA ARG A 19 3.55 -34.39 2.60
C ARG A 19 2.11 -34.58 2.12
N ASP A 20 1.21 -33.66 2.46
CA ASP A 20 0.31 -33.06 1.47
C ASP A 20 -0.24 -31.69 1.92
N LYS A 21 0.32 -30.66 1.27
CA LYS A 21 -0.35 -29.45 0.75
C LYS A 21 -1.47 -28.84 1.59
N LYS A 22 -1.10 -28.19 2.70
CA LYS A 22 -1.68 -26.87 2.96
C LYS A 22 -0.75 -25.87 2.30
N ALA A 23 -1.26 -25.10 1.35
CA ALA A 23 -0.62 -23.89 0.90
C ALA A 23 -0.40 -23.04 2.14
N GLN A 24 0.78 -23.12 2.74
CA GLN A 24 1.31 -22.00 3.48
C GLN A 24 1.36 -20.90 2.44
N GLU A 25 0.38 -19.98 2.49
CA GLU A 25 0.62 -18.62 2.05
C GLU A 25 2.00 -18.30 2.61
N LYS A 26 2.98 -18.20 1.70
CA LYS A 26 4.22 -17.53 2.02
C LYS A 26 3.80 -16.10 2.27
N VAL A 27 3.36 -15.82 3.49
CA VAL A 27 3.46 -14.48 4.05
C VAL A 27 4.95 -14.25 4.15
N THR A 28 5.52 -13.84 3.03
CA THR A 28 6.89 -13.35 2.96
C THR A 28 6.92 -12.23 3.98
N GLU A 29 7.81 -12.31 4.98
CA GLU A 29 7.89 -11.29 6.02
C GLU A 29 8.06 -9.92 5.34
N ARG A 30 7.02 -9.09 5.42
CA ARG A 30 6.99 -7.79 4.78
C ARG A 30 7.92 -6.85 5.53
N ARG A 31 8.79 -6.15 4.79
CA ARG A 31 9.72 -5.20 5.42
C ARG A 31 8.96 -4.05 6.12
N PRO A 32 9.54 -3.46 7.18
CA PRO A 32 8.98 -2.24 7.75
C PRO A 32 8.96 -1.09 6.72
N LEU A 33 7.98 -0.20 6.87
CA LEU A 33 7.87 1.00 6.05
C LEU A 33 8.88 2.05 6.49
N HIS A 34 9.37 2.84 5.53
CA HIS A 34 10.15 4.03 5.83
C HIS A 34 9.24 5.11 6.41
N THR A 35 9.46 5.43 7.68
CA THR A 35 8.63 6.40 8.43
C THR A 35 9.51 7.46 9.04
N VAL A 36 8.95 8.66 9.18
CA VAL A 36 9.60 9.81 9.76
C VAL A 36 8.86 10.14 11.05
N VAL A 37 9.62 10.52 12.09
CA VAL A 37 9.06 11.06 13.33
C VAL A 37 8.37 12.39 13.02
N VAL A 38 7.06 12.43 13.21
CA VAL A 38 6.27 13.64 13.01
C VAL A 38 6.14 14.35 14.36
N ALA A 39 6.65 15.58 14.45
CA ALA A 39 6.39 16.43 15.62
C ALA A 39 4.95 16.94 15.55
N LEU A 40 4.24 16.94 16.68
CA LEU A 40 2.89 17.48 16.74
C LEU A 40 2.91 18.99 16.43
N PRO A 41 1.94 19.50 15.64
CA PRO A 41 0.76 18.81 15.14
C PRO A 41 1.05 18.08 13.82
N ASP A 42 1.02 16.74 13.81
CA ASP A 42 1.10 15.75 12.71
C ASP A 42 1.49 16.25 11.29
N ARG A 43 2.51 17.11 11.20
CA ARG A 43 2.94 17.72 9.95
C ARG A 43 4.40 17.37 9.73
N VAL A 44 4.63 16.72 8.61
CA VAL A 44 5.97 16.46 8.11
C VAL A 44 6.55 17.79 7.65
N GLU A 45 7.76 18.09 8.09
CA GLU A 45 8.51 19.24 7.61
C GLU A 45 8.74 19.11 6.09
N PRO A 46 8.30 20.06 5.26
CA PRO A 46 8.40 19.93 3.81
C PRO A 46 9.84 19.74 3.31
N ASP A 47 10.81 20.37 3.97
CA ASP A 47 12.22 20.29 3.61
C ASP A 47 12.78 18.87 3.75
N LEU A 48 12.20 18.07 4.65
CA LEU A 48 12.55 16.67 4.76
C LEU A 48 12.26 15.91 3.45
N LEU A 49 11.14 16.21 2.79
CA LEU A 49 10.76 15.53 1.54
C LEU A 49 11.69 15.87 0.37
N LEU A 50 12.55 16.91 0.50
CA LEU A 50 13.60 17.23 -0.48
C LEU A 50 14.79 16.26 -0.40
N HIS A 51 15.05 15.73 0.79
CA HIS A 51 16.21 14.89 1.08
C HIS A 51 15.86 13.45 1.47
N ASP A 52 14.58 13.20 1.78
CA ASP A 52 14.04 11.92 2.23
C ASP A 52 12.64 11.69 1.62
N TYR A 53 12.01 10.57 1.97
CA TYR A 53 10.67 10.19 1.53
C TYR A 53 9.86 9.59 2.67
N ILE A 54 8.56 9.39 2.46
CA ILE A 54 7.68 8.74 3.43
C ILE A 54 6.92 7.62 2.75
N GLU A 55 6.83 6.49 3.42
CA GLU A 55 6.03 5.36 2.97
C GLU A 55 4.76 5.18 3.79
N LYS A 56 3.69 4.80 3.09
CA LYS A 56 2.42 4.36 3.69
C LYS A 56 1.91 3.12 2.99
N GLU A 57 1.25 2.26 3.74
CA GLU A 57 0.50 1.13 3.20
C GLU A 57 -0.83 1.63 2.61
N VAL A 58 -1.11 1.18 1.39
CA VAL A 58 -2.34 1.48 0.66
C VAL A 58 -2.81 0.23 -0.08
N LYS A 59 -4.05 0.24 -0.56
CA LYS A 59 -4.49 -0.73 -1.55
C LYS A 59 -4.57 -0.03 -2.91
N TYR A 60 -3.87 -0.56 -3.90
CA TYR A 60 -3.92 -0.04 -5.26
C TYR A 60 -5.09 -0.68 -6.01
N LEU A 61 -6.11 0.13 -6.30
CA LEU A 61 -7.29 -0.35 -7.03
C LEU A 61 -7.04 -0.41 -8.54
N GLY A 62 -6.23 0.50 -9.09
CA GLY A 62 -5.99 0.61 -10.52
C GLY A 62 -5.85 2.06 -10.96
N GLN A 63 -5.65 2.22 -12.28
CA GLN A 63 -5.54 3.51 -12.95
C GLN A 63 -6.64 3.60 -14.00
N LEU A 64 -7.44 4.66 -13.94
CA LEU A 64 -8.45 4.96 -14.96
C LEU A 64 -7.86 5.94 -15.98
N THR A 65 -7.87 5.58 -17.25
CA THR A 65 -7.40 6.42 -18.36
C THR A 65 -8.58 6.94 -19.18
N SER A 66 -8.34 7.89 -20.08
CA SER A 66 -9.37 8.51 -20.92
C SER A 66 -10.50 9.18 -20.13
N ILE A 67 -10.17 9.71 -18.94
CA ILE A 67 -11.10 10.46 -18.10
C ILE A 67 -11.19 11.91 -18.61
N PRO A 68 -12.39 12.51 -18.71
CA PRO A 68 -12.51 13.88 -19.18
C PRO A 68 -11.69 14.86 -18.34
N GLY A 69 -10.90 15.71 -19.01
CA GLY A 69 -10.03 16.68 -18.32
C GLY A 69 -10.78 17.67 -17.41
N TYR A 70 -12.05 17.93 -17.72
CA TYR A 70 -12.94 18.77 -16.92
C TYR A 70 -13.53 18.08 -15.68
N LEU A 71 -13.17 16.82 -15.38
CA LEU A 71 -13.58 16.13 -14.16
C LEU A 71 -13.29 17.02 -12.94
N ASN A 72 -14.32 17.31 -12.15
CA ASN A 72 -14.18 18.11 -10.94
C ASN A 72 -13.64 17.24 -9.80
N PRO A 73 -12.40 17.46 -9.33
CA PRO A 73 -11.81 16.63 -8.28
C PRO A 73 -12.49 16.79 -6.92
N SER A 74 -13.29 17.84 -6.72
CA SER A 74 -14.08 18.03 -5.49
C SER A 74 -15.46 17.36 -5.56
N SER A 75 -15.89 16.91 -6.74
CA SER A 75 -17.20 16.30 -6.94
C SER A 75 -17.18 14.82 -6.55
N ARG A 76 -17.58 14.53 -5.31
CA ARG A 76 -17.74 13.15 -4.80
C ARG A 76 -18.56 12.29 -5.75
N THR A 77 -19.68 12.84 -6.24
CA THR A 77 -20.63 12.11 -7.09
C THR A 77 -20.02 11.72 -8.43
N GLU A 78 -19.31 12.63 -9.10
CA GLU A 78 -18.65 12.32 -10.38
C GLU A 78 -17.58 11.24 -10.21
N ILE A 79 -16.74 11.37 -9.17
CA ILE A 79 -15.65 10.42 -8.93
C ILE A 79 -16.21 9.03 -8.59
N LEU A 80 -17.21 8.94 -7.70
CA LEU A 80 -17.82 7.65 -7.38
C LEU A 80 -18.51 7.03 -8.60
N HIS A 81 -19.20 7.82 -9.41
CA HIS A 81 -19.82 7.32 -10.64
C HIS A 81 -18.79 6.72 -11.61
N LEU A 82 -17.62 7.35 -11.76
CA LEU A 82 -16.52 6.81 -12.56
C LEU A 82 -15.99 5.48 -11.98
N ILE A 83 -15.76 5.43 -10.67
CA ILE A 83 -15.27 4.23 -9.99
C ILE A 83 -16.27 3.08 -10.11
N ASP A 84 -17.57 3.34 -9.93
CA ASP A 84 -18.63 2.33 -10.02
C ASP A 84 -18.79 1.79 -11.45
N ASN A 85 -18.64 2.65 -12.46
CA ASN A 85 -18.61 2.23 -13.86
C ASN A 85 -17.40 1.33 -14.13
N ALA A 86 -16.21 1.71 -13.65
CA ALA A 86 -15.00 0.94 -13.84
C ALA A 86 -15.05 -0.42 -13.12
N LYS A 87 -15.63 -0.49 -11.91
CA LYS A 87 -15.90 -1.75 -11.20
C LYS A 87 -16.87 -2.64 -11.99
N ARG A 88 -17.97 -2.08 -12.51
CA ARG A 88 -18.93 -2.81 -13.36
C ARG A 88 -18.32 -3.30 -14.68
N ALA A 89 -17.35 -2.57 -15.22
CA ALA A 89 -16.60 -2.94 -16.41
C ALA A 89 -15.41 -3.87 -16.12
N HIS A 90 -15.24 -4.32 -14.87
CA HIS A 90 -14.11 -5.16 -14.43
C HIS A 90 -12.71 -4.53 -14.63
N GLN A 91 -12.64 -3.20 -14.74
CA GLN A 91 -11.38 -2.46 -14.81
C GLN A 91 -10.79 -2.20 -13.41
N LEU A 92 -11.65 -2.14 -12.40
CA LEU A 92 -11.25 -2.05 -10.99
C LEU A 92 -11.80 -3.26 -10.22
N PRO A 93 -11.11 -3.71 -9.15
CA PRO A 93 -11.60 -4.79 -8.32
C PRO A 93 -12.87 -4.38 -7.57
N GLY A 94 -13.86 -5.27 -7.59
CA GLY A 94 -15.10 -5.08 -6.82
C GLY A 94 -14.90 -5.33 -5.32
N GLN A 95 -14.00 -6.25 -4.96
CA GLN A 95 -13.64 -6.58 -3.59
C GLN A 95 -12.12 -6.47 -3.40
N LEU A 96 -11.71 -5.86 -2.31
CA LEU A 96 -10.30 -5.68 -1.97
C LEU A 96 -9.74 -6.95 -1.30
N THR A 97 -8.64 -7.45 -1.84
CA THR A 97 -7.89 -8.61 -1.31
C THR A 97 -6.46 -8.17 -0.92
N PRO A 98 -5.67 -9.03 -0.24
CA PRO A 98 -4.25 -8.75 0.03
C PRO A 98 -3.39 -8.59 -1.23
N GLU A 99 -3.81 -9.15 -2.36
CA GLU A 99 -3.10 -9.02 -3.66
C GLU A 99 -3.02 -7.58 -4.16
N HIS A 100 -3.89 -6.71 -3.64
CA HIS A 100 -3.94 -5.29 -3.96
C HIS A 100 -3.08 -4.44 -3.01
N ASP A 101 -2.40 -5.06 -2.03
CA ASP A 101 -1.55 -4.34 -1.08
C ASP A 101 -0.37 -3.71 -1.80
N ALA A 102 -0.17 -2.42 -1.58
CA ALA A 102 0.89 -1.63 -2.16
C ALA A 102 1.50 -0.68 -1.11
N VAL A 103 2.71 -0.22 -1.40
CA VAL A 103 3.36 0.86 -0.66
C VAL A 103 3.37 2.10 -1.53
N ILE A 104 2.80 3.19 -1.02
CA ILE A 104 2.96 4.52 -1.60
C ILE A 104 4.16 5.19 -0.95
N SER A 105 5.11 5.63 -1.76
CA SER A 105 6.30 6.38 -1.37
C SER A 105 6.16 7.80 -1.90
N LEU A 106 6.14 8.78 -0.99
CA LEU A 106 5.99 10.20 -1.27
C LEU A 106 7.31 10.92 -1.03
N SER A 107 7.78 11.64 -2.04
CA SER A 107 8.93 12.56 -1.96
C SER A 107 8.54 13.91 -2.58
N ALA A 108 9.38 14.93 -2.46
CA ALA A 108 9.16 16.21 -3.15
C ALA A 108 9.20 16.09 -4.69
N TYR A 109 9.73 14.99 -5.23
CA TYR A 109 9.93 14.81 -6.66
C TYR A 109 8.81 14.03 -7.33
N ASN A 110 8.34 12.96 -6.69
CA ASN A 110 7.31 12.07 -7.22
C ASN A 110 6.60 11.29 -6.13
N ILE A 111 5.44 10.76 -6.50
CA ILE A 111 4.78 9.63 -5.84
C ILE A 111 5.15 8.36 -6.59
N LYS A 112 5.62 7.36 -5.85
CA LYS A 112 5.96 6.03 -6.36
C LYS A 112 5.04 5.00 -5.68
N LEU A 113 4.42 4.12 -6.47
CA LEU A 113 3.66 2.99 -5.97
C LEU A 113 4.39 1.69 -6.32
N VAL A 114 4.57 0.83 -5.32
CA VAL A 114 5.17 -0.50 -5.48
C VAL A 114 4.25 -1.56 -4.86
N TRP A 115 4.23 -2.76 -5.42
CA TRP A 115 3.51 -3.87 -4.80
C TRP A 115 4.10 -4.20 -3.43
N ARG A 116 3.26 -4.54 -2.45
CA ARG A 116 3.74 -4.84 -1.10
C ARG A 116 4.56 -6.13 -1.06
N ASP A 117 4.14 -7.10 -1.86
CA ASP A 117 4.82 -8.37 -2.05
C ASP A 117 5.67 -8.27 -3.33
N GLY A 118 6.95 -8.59 -3.25
CA GLY A 118 7.90 -8.50 -4.38
C GLY A 118 8.52 -7.10 -4.60
N GLU A 119 7.86 -6.02 -4.16
CA GLU A 119 8.33 -4.63 -4.31
C GLU A 119 8.49 -4.15 -5.76
N ASP A 120 7.81 -4.80 -6.70
CA ASP A 120 7.80 -4.42 -8.11
C ASP A 120 7.10 -3.05 -8.29
N LEU A 121 7.68 -2.20 -9.13
CA LEU A 121 7.15 -0.87 -9.44
C LEU A 121 5.83 -0.97 -10.20
N ILE A 122 4.78 -0.34 -9.66
CA ILE A 122 3.47 -0.19 -10.31
C ILE A 122 3.49 1.04 -11.20
N LEU A 123 3.73 2.21 -10.59
CA LEU A 123 3.74 3.49 -11.28
C LEU A 123 4.58 4.52 -10.54
N ARG A 124 4.98 5.57 -11.25
CA ARG A 124 5.65 6.75 -10.72
C ARG A 124 5.07 8.00 -11.36
N VAL A 125 4.54 8.90 -10.53
CA VAL A 125 3.95 10.17 -10.98
C VAL A 125 4.79 11.32 -10.43
N PRO A 126 5.41 12.15 -11.28
CA PRO A 126 6.04 13.40 -10.85
C PRO A 126 5.04 14.30 -10.12
N ILE A 127 5.48 15.01 -9.08
CA ILE A 127 4.56 15.88 -8.31
C ILE A 127 3.92 16.95 -9.20
N HIS A 128 4.64 17.46 -10.20
CA HIS A 128 4.11 18.45 -11.13
C HIS A 128 3.03 17.92 -12.08
N ASP A 129 2.93 16.60 -12.26
CA ASP A 129 1.86 15.99 -13.05
C ASP A 129 0.61 15.71 -12.21
N ILE A 130 0.64 15.93 -10.89
CA ILE A 130 -0.53 15.72 -10.03
C ILE A 130 -1.36 17.00 -10.03
N ALA A 131 -2.52 16.96 -10.68
CA ALA A 131 -3.47 18.08 -10.71
C ALA A 131 -4.20 18.25 -9.36
N SER A 132 -4.55 17.14 -8.71
CA SER A 132 -5.23 17.17 -7.41
C SER A 132 -5.21 15.82 -6.71
N VAL A 133 -5.37 15.84 -5.38
CA VAL A 133 -5.62 14.65 -4.56
C VAL A 133 -6.95 14.82 -3.85
N SER A 134 -7.83 13.83 -3.96
CA SER A 134 -9.17 13.84 -3.39
C SER A 134 -9.35 12.69 -2.42
N TYR A 135 -9.84 12.99 -1.22
CA TYR A 135 -10.24 11.98 -0.25
C TYR A 135 -11.76 11.81 -0.28
N ILE A 136 -12.21 10.58 -0.51
CA ILE A 136 -13.62 10.21 -0.55
C ILE A 136 -13.85 9.08 0.44
N ARG A 137 -14.72 9.34 1.41
CA ARG A 137 -15.23 8.30 2.29
C ARG A 137 -16.43 7.61 1.62
N ASP A 138 -16.28 6.32 1.41
CA ASP A 138 -17.32 5.37 1.02
C ASP A 138 -17.58 4.44 2.22
N ASP A 139 -18.79 3.85 2.32
CA ASP A 139 -19.26 3.20 3.56
C ASP A 139 -18.30 2.13 4.09
N SER A 140 -17.60 1.45 3.18
CA SER A 140 -16.62 0.39 3.48
C SER A 140 -15.18 0.74 3.13
N ALA A 141 -14.91 1.92 2.55
CA ALA A 141 -13.59 2.27 2.01
C ALA A 141 -13.23 3.75 2.15
N HIS A 142 -11.95 3.99 2.43
CA HIS A 142 -11.34 5.31 2.44
C HIS A 142 -10.57 5.49 1.13
N LEU A 143 -11.21 6.08 0.12
CA LEU A 143 -10.64 6.25 -1.20
C LEU A 143 -9.76 7.50 -1.24
N VAL A 144 -8.55 7.35 -1.73
CA VAL A 144 -7.65 8.44 -2.08
C VAL A 144 -7.46 8.40 -3.59
N VAL A 145 -7.92 9.43 -4.28
CA VAL A 145 -7.92 9.52 -5.74
C VAL A 145 -6.93 10.59 -6.16
N LEU A 146 -5.95 10.22 -6.97
CA LEU A 146 -5.01 11.15 -7.57
C LEU A 146 -5.49 11.46 -8.99
N LYS A 147 -5.83 12.74 -9.24
CA LYS A 147 -5.99 13.23 -10.61
C LYS A 147 -4.61 13.63 -11.12
N THR A 148 -4.14 12.89 -12.10
CA THR A 148 -2.82 13.06 -12.72
C THR A 148 -2.99 13.51 -14.17
N GLY A 149 -2.00 14.25 -14.69
CA GLY A 149 -1.96 14.63 -16.09
C GLY A 149 -1.70 13.43 -17.01
N GLU A 150 -2.49 13.33 -18.07
CA GLU A 150 -2.08 13.73 -19.42
C GLU A 150 -3.19 14.63 -20.01
#